data_AF-X1GBD5-F1
#
_entry.id   AF-X1GBD5-F1
#
_cell.length_a   1.000
_cell.length_b   1.000
_cell.length_c   1.000
_cell.angle_alpha   90.00
_cell.angle_beta   90.00
_cell.angle_gamma   90.00
#
_symmetry.space_group_name_H-M   'P 1'
#
loop_
_entity.id
_entity.type
_entity.pdbx_description
1 polymer ?
#
loop_
_entity_poly.entity_id
_entity_poly.type
_entity_poly.pdbx_seq_one_letter_code
_entity_poly.pdbx_strand_id
1 'polypeptide(L)'
;INNLSNYLEPLGLQVRFNPLNSYWYISFDPETTEIISANPFEGNPRLAATLYCTMICCFNSTGETTIQKIKELRKKKGVLEDIKELDKMGFVNLEKSLNKVSLTPLIGYLLDLEKLFVKIALKLKN
;
A
#
# COMPACT_ATOMS: atom_id res chain seq x y z
N ILE A 1 4.67 -30.58 15.96
CA ILE A 1 4.31 -29.18 15.65
C ILE A 1 5.26 -28.20 16.35
N ASN A 2 5.64 -28.43 17.61
CA ASN A 2 6.44 -27.50 18.43
C ASN A 2 7.85 -27.12 17.91
N ASN A 3 8.40 -27.79 16.89
CA ASN A 3 9.71 -27.46 16.33
C ASN A 3 9.64 -26.76 14.97
N LEU A 4 8.46 -26.63 14.36
CA LEU A 4 8.30 -25.95 13.05
C LEU A 4 8.48 -24.44 13.16
N SER A 5 8.14 -23.84 14.31
CA SER A 5 8.38 -22.43 14.61
C SER A 5 9.85 -22.06 14.52
N ASN A 6 10.75 -22.96 14.94
CA ASN A 6 12.19 -22.72 15.00
C ASN A 6 12.82 -22.56 13.61
N TYR A 7 12.16 -23.04 12.55
CA TYR A 7 12.59 -22.85 11.17
C TYR A 7 12.14 -21.51 10.58
N LEU A 8 11.15 -20.87 11.19
CA LEU A 8 10.59 -19.58 10.76
C LEU A 8 11.20 -18.40 11.52
N GLU A 9 11.68 -18.64 12.74
CA GLU A 9 12.31 -17.64 13.59
C GLU A 9 13.48 -16.88 12.92
N PRO A 10 14.41 -17.51 12.17
CA PRO A 10 15.48 -16.78 11.47
C PRO A 10 14.98 -15.83 10.37
N LEU A 11 13.74 -16.01 9.89
CA LEU A 11 13.08 -15.14 8.92
C LEU A 11 12.30 -14.00 9.58
N GLY A 12 12.38 -13.86 10.91
CA GLY A 12 11.58 -12.92 11.69
C GLY A 12 10.09 -13.27 11.69
N LEU A 13 9.75 -14.55 11.51
CA LEU A 13 8.37 -15.06 11.48
C LEU A 13 8.09 -15.93 12.72
N GLN A 14 6.88 -15.81 13.26
CA GLN A 14 6.40 -16.57 14.41
C GLN A 14 5.05 -17.21 14.12
N VAL A 15 4.85 -18.42 14.65
CA VAL A 15 3.57 -19.13 14.60
C VAL A 15 2.74 -18.71 15.82
N ARG A 16 1.54 -18.18 15.59
CA ARG A 16 0.61 -17.73 16.63
C ARG A 16 -0.70 -18.52 16.58
N PHE A 17 -1.32 -18.68 17.74
CA PHE A 17 -2.64 -19.30 17.88
C PHE A 17 -3.67 -18.24 18.24
N ASN A 18 -4.77 -18.16 17.48
CA ASN A 18 -5.89 -17.30 17.81
C ASN A 18 -6.92 -18.09 18.66
N PRO A 19 -7.07 -17.79 19.96
CA PRO A 19 -7.96 -18.53 20.84
C PRO A 19 -9.45 -18.28 20.55
N LEU A 20 -9.80 -17.21 19.82
CA LEU A 20 -11.19 -16.85 19.52
C LEU A 20 -11.79 -17.75 18.44
N ASN A 21 -10.98 -18.25 17.51
CA ASN A 21 -11.43 -19.09 16.40
C ASN A 21 -10.66 -20.42 16.29
N SER A 22 -9.70 -20.67 17.18
CA SER A 22 -8.87 -21.89 17.22
C SER A 22 -8.02 -22.14 15.97
N TYR A 23 -7.60 -21.08 15.26
CA TYR A 23 -6.72 -21.18 14.10
C TYR A 23 -5.28 -20.79 14.42
N TRP A 24 -4.34 -21.49 13.77
CA TRP A 24 -2.94 -21.13 13.72
C TRP A 24 -2.66 -20.20 12.54
N TYR A 25 -1.83 -19.18 12.74
CA TYR A 25 -1.41 -18.25 11.70
C TYR A 25 0.07 -17.89 11.86
N ILE A 26 0.68 -17.40 10.78
CA ILE A 26 2.05 -16.90 10.79
C ILE A 26 1.98 -15.38 10.87
N SER A 27 2.77 -14.77 11.76
CA SER A 27 2.96 -13.33 11.82
C SER A 27 4.44 -12.99 11.88
N PHE A 28 4.81 -11.74 11.66
CA PHE A 28 6.16 -11.28 11.93
C PHE A 28 6.39 -11.17 13.45
N ASP A 29 7.63 -11.37 13.89
CA ASP A 29 8.10 -11.05 15.25
C ASP A 29 7.86 -9.55 15.55
N PRO A 30 7.51 -9.09 16.77
CA PRO A 30 7.21 -7.68 17.04
C PRO A 30 8.36 -6.73 16.73
N GLU A 31 9.62 -7.12 16.97
CA GLU A 31 10.79 -6.30 16.63
C GLU A 31 10.98 -6.23 15.11
N THR A 32 10.76 -7.36 14.43
CA THR A 32 10.73 -7.39 12.95
C THR A 32 9.52 -6.63 12.40
N THR A 33 8.41 -6.61 13.14
CA THR A 33 7.20 -5.88 12.81
C THR A 33 7.46 -4.40 12.92
N GLU A 34 8.23 -3.90 13.89
CA GLU A 34 8.62 -2.49 13.91
C GLU A 34 9.47 -2.10 12.68
N ILE A 35 10.37 -2.98 12.23
CA ILE A 35 11.18 -2.76 11.03
C ILE A 35 10.35 -2.84 9.75
N ILE A 36 9.37 -3.75 9.67
CA ILE A 36 8.48 -3.94 8.52
C ILE A 36 7.29 -2.96 8.53
N SER A 37 6.86 -2.50 9.70
CA SER A 37 5.75 -1.55 9.90
C SER A 37 6.18 -0.10 9.88
N ALA A 38 7.47 0.17 9.67
CA ALA A 38 7.95 1.49 9.32
C ALA A 38 7.10 2.00 8.14
N ASN A 39 6.39 3.11 8.38
CA ASN A 39 5.55 3.72 7.36
C ASN A 39 6.45 4.02 6.15
N PRO A 40 6.18 3.45 4.95
CA PRO A 40 7.04 3.65 3.79
C PRO A 40 7.09 5.12 3.33
N PHE A 41 6.22 5.96 3.89
CA PHE A 41 6.16 7.40 3.66
C PHE A 41 6.56 8.22 4.89
N GLU A 42 7.22 7.63 5.88
CA GLU A 42 7.79 8.38 7.00
C GLU A 42 8.72 9.48 6.48
N GLY A 43 8.55 10.71 6.98
CA GLY A 43 9.23 11.91 6.46
C GLY A 43 8.81 12.34 5.05
N ASN A 44 7.94 11.59 4.35
CA ASN A 44 7.57 11.82 2.95
C ASN A 44 6.04 11.92 2.74
N PRO A 45 5.31 12.81 3.46
CA PRO A 45 3.86 12.95 3.34
C PRO A 45 3.41 13.34 1.91
N ARG A 46 4.33 13.95 1.16
CA ARG A 46 4.23 14.21 -0.28
C ARG A 46 3.86 12.95 -1.07
N LEU A 47 4.63 11.88 -0.88
CA LEU A 47 4.51 10.64 -1.65
C LEU A 47 3.25 9.89 -1.25
N ALA A 48 2.95 9.83 0.05
CA ALA A 48 1.69 9.27 0.55
C ALA A 48 0.48 9.95 -0.09
N ALA A 49 0.46 11.28 -0.12
CA ALA A 49 -0.66 12.03 -0.70
C ALA A 49 -0.76 11.84 -2.23
N THR A 50 0.37 11.77 -2.94
CA THR A 50 0.36 11.49 -4.37
C THR A 50 -0.11 10.06 -4.66
N LEU A 51 0.34 9.07 -3.88
CA LEU A 51 -0.14 7.70 -4.00
C LEU A 51 -1.65 7.60 -3.75
N TYR A 52 -2.15 8.28 -2.71
CA TYR A 52 -3.57 8.32 -2.41
C TYR A 52 -4.40 8.89 -3.58
N CYS A 53 -3.97 10.00 -4.18
CA CYS A 53 -4.62 10.54 -5.37
C CYS A 53 -4.56 9.56 -6.56
N THR A 54 -3.43 8.90 -6.78
CA THR A 54 -3.30 7.87 -7.81
C THR A 54 -4.27 6.72 -7.58
N MET A 55 -4.40 6.23 -6.35
CA MET A 55 -5.34 5.17 -5.99
C MET A 55 -6.78 5.57 -6.32
N ILE A 56 -7.22 6.76 -5.88
CA ILE A 56 -8.55 7.27 -6.21
C ILE A 56 -8.77 7.30 -7.73
N CYS A 57 -7.80 7.82 -8.48
CA CYS A 57 -7.90 7.90 -9.93
C CYS A 57 -7.99 6.52 -10.59
N CYS A 58 -7.21 5.54 -10.13
CA CYS A 58 -7.22 4.17 -10.64
C CYS A 58 -8.49 3.38 -10.27
N PHE A 59 -9.08 3.67 -9.09
CA PHE A 59 -10.33 3.04 -8.66
C PHE A 59 -11.56 3.60 -9.38
N ASN A 60 -11.50 4.88 -9.76
CA ASN A 60 -12.52 5.50 -10.61
C ASN A 60 -12.38 5.12 -12.09
N SER A 61 -11.43 4.24 -12.43
CA SER A 61 -11.19 3.72 -13.77
C SER A 61 -11.01 2.20 -13.73
N THR A 62 -10.69 1.58 -14.87
CA THR A 62 -10.44 0.14 -14.97
C THR A 62 -9.01 -0.23 -14.50
N GLY A 63 -8.55 0.33 -13.38
CA GLY A 63 -7.24 0.03 -12.77
C GLY A 63 -6.05 0.84 -13.32
N GLU A 64 -6.25 1.68 -14.33
CA GLU A 64 -5.23 2.55 -14.93
C GLU A 64 -5.71 4.00 -15.01
N THR A 65 -4.79 4.95 -14.82
CA THR A 65 -5.09 6.39 -14.96
C THR A 65 -3.98 7.11 -15.73
N THR A 66 -4.22 8.38 -16.09
CA THR A 66 -3.20 9.25 -16.68
C THR A 66 -2.60 10.18 -15.64
N ILE A 67 -1.35 10.60 -15.85
CA ILE A 67 -0.71 11.59 -14.97
C ILE A 67 -1.51 12.89 -14.89
N GLN A 68 -2.21 13.26 -15.97
CA GLN A 68 -3.04 14.46 -16.02
C GLN A 68 -4.19 14.40 -15.00
N LYS A 69 -4.92 13.29 -14.93
CA LYS A 69 -6.00 13.10 -13.94
C LYS A 69 -5.48 13.18 -12.50
N ILE A 70 -4.30 12.59 -12.26
CA ILE A 70 -3.66 12.64 -10.94
C ILE A 70 -3.28 14.09 -10.59
N LYS A 71 -2.74 14.86 -11.55
CA LYS A 71 -2.41 16.28 -11.37
C LYS A 71 -3.64 17.12 -11.03
N GLU A 72 -4.76 16.88 -11.71
CA GLU A 72 -6.02 17.58 -11.49
C GLU A 72 -6.57 17.33 -10.08
N LEU A 73 -6.50 16.09 -9.60
CA LEU A 73 -6.92 15.73 -8.25
C LEU A 73 -5.95 16.26 -7.18
N ARG A 74 -4.64 16.10 -7.39
CA ARG A 74 -3.60 16.43 -6.41
C ARG A 74 -3.36 17.93 -6.26
N LYS A 75 -3.63 18.73 -7.31
CA LYS A 75 -3.44 20.18 -7.40
C LYS A 75 -2.06 20.66 -6.91
N LYS A 76 -1.01 19.96 -7.35
CA LYS A 76 0.38 20.21 -6.93
C LYS A 76 1.32 20.25 -8.14
N LYS A 77 2.36 21.08 -8.07
CA LYS A 77 3.51 20.99 -8.98
C LYS A 77 4.36 19.76 -8.64
N GLY A 78 5.03 19.17 -9.62
CA GLY A 78 5.97 18.08 -9.38
C GLY A 78 5.34 16.69 -9.14
N VAL A 79 4.10 16.47 -9.59
CA VAL A 79 3.42 15.15 -9.48
C VAL A 79 4.16 14.07 -10.26
N LEU A 80 4.80 14.44 -11.38
CA LEU A 80 5.53 13.47 -12.20
C LEU A 80 6.75 12.90 -11.45
N GLU A 81 7.46 13.75 -10.71
CA GLU A 81 8.62 13.37 -9.91
C GLU A 81 8.19 12.44 -8.78
N ASP A 82 7.09 12.76 -8.10
CA ASP A 82 6.50 11.89 -7.08
C ASP A 82 6.08 10.53 -7.67
N ILE A 83 5.45 10.51 -8.85
CA ILE A 83 5.05 9.25 -9.52
C ILE A 83 6.27 8.41 -9.89
N LYS A 84 7.35 9.03 -10.39
CA LYS A 84 8.61 8.33 -10.70
C LYS A 84 9.26 7.75 -9.44
N GLU A 85 9.12 8.42 -8.30
CA GLU A 85 9.62 7.93 -7.02
C GLU A 85 8.78 6.75 -6.52
N LEU A 86 7.45 6.87 -6.60
CA LEU A 86 6.52 5.78 -6.27
C LEU A 86 6.71 4.55 -7.18
N ASP A 87 7.06 4.74 -8.45
CA ASP A 87 7.40 3.69 -9.40
C ASP A 87 8.67 2.95 -8.97
N LYS A 88 9.72 3.69 -8.58
CA LYS A 88 10.96 3.09 -8.02
C LYS A 88 10.72 2.33 -6.73
N MET A 89 9.78 2.79 -5.89
CA MET A 89 9.39 2.12 -4.66
C MET A 89 8.46 0.91 -4.90
N GLY A 90 8.03 0.68 -6.14
CA GLY A 90 7.18 -0.46 -6.52
C GLY A 90 5.70 -0.32 -6.16
N PHE A 91 5.23 0.89 -5.82
CA PHE A 91 3.81 1.13 -5.51
C PHE A 91 2.93 1.30 -6.76
N VAL A 92 3.52 1.79 -7.85
CA VAL A 92 2.85 2.04 -9.13
C VAL A 92 3.71 1.56 -10.28
N ASN A 93 3.10 1.30 -11.43
CA ASN A 93 3.83 1.13 -12.69
C ASN A 93 3.59 2.36 -13.55
N LEU A 94 4.68 3.01 -13.99
CA LEU A 94 4.64 4.14 -14.92
C LEU A 94 4.94 3.68 -16.36
N GLU A 95 3.92 3.68 -17.22
CA GLU A 95 4.08 3.45 -18.64
C GLU A 95 4.44 4.76 -19.36
N LYS A 96 5.74 4.92 -19.66
CA LYS A 96 6.31 6.18 -20.19
C LYS A 96 5.77 6.56 -21.57
N SER A 97 5.47 5.59 -22.43
CA SER A 97 4.96 5.81 -23.79
C SER A 97 3.55 6.40 -23.79
N LEU A 98 2.68 5.89 -22.92
CA LEU A 98 1.26 6.27 -22.86
C LEU A 98 0.95 7.28 -21.75
N ASN A 99 1.96 7.67 -20.95
CA ASN A 99 1.80 8.54 -19.79
C ASN A 99 0.72 8.04 -18.82
N LYS A 100 0.65 6.71 -18.70
CA LYS A 100 -0.30 5.98 -17.87
C LYS A 100 0.36 5.48 -16.60
N VAL A 101 -0.45 5.35 -15.57
CA VAL A 101 -0.05 4.87 -14.25
C VAL A 101 -1.05 3.81 -13.81
N SER A 102 -0.57 2.66 -13.38
CA SER A 102 -1.39 1.61 -12.76
C SER A 102 -0.88 1.32 -11.35
N LEU A 103 -1.75 0.77 -10.50
CA LEU A 103 -1.33 0.28 -9.18
C LEU A 103 -0.63 -1.07 -9.31
N THR A 104 0.33 -1.35 -8.43
CA THR A 104 0.90 -2.69 -8.29
C THR A 104 0.15 -3.49 -7.22
N PRO A 105 0.30 -4.83 -7.19
CA PRO A 105 -0.27 -5.66 -6.13
C PRO A 105 0.23 -5.31 -4.71
N LEU A 106 1.39 -4.65 -4.57
CA LEU A 106 1.96 -4.23 -3.30
C LEU A 106 0.98 -3.41 -2.46
N ILE A 107 0.14 -2.60 -3.12
CA ILE A 107 -0.90 -1.80 -2.49
C ILE A 107 -1.89 -2.67 -1.69
N GLY A 108 -2.29 -3.81 -2.24
CA GLY A 108 -3.22 -4.73 -1.57
C GLY A 108 -2.61 -5.49 -0.39
N TYR A 109 -1.28 -5.61 -0.34
CA TYR A 109 -0.59 -6.20 0.80
C TYR A 109 -0.39 -5.21 1.95
N LEU A 110 -0.21 -3.92 1.62
CA LEU A 110 0.07 -2.88 2.61
C LEU A 110 -1.19 -2.18 3.13
N LEU A 111 -2.30 -2.24 2.40
CA LEU A 111 -3.53 -1.55 2.74
C LEU A 111 -4.73 -2.49 2.76
N ASP A 112 -5.51 -2.39 3.83
CA ASP A 112 -6.87 -2.92 3.89
C ASP A 112 -7.77 -2.04 3.01
N LEU A 113 -7.88 -2.44 1.73
CA LEU A 113 -8.64 -1.71 0.72
C LEU A 113 -10.12 -1.63 1.06
N GLU A 114 -10.71 -2.70 1.61
CA GLU A 114 -12.11 -2.74 2.03
C GLU A 114 -12.38 -1.66 3.08
N LYS A 115 -11.59 -1.63 4.15
CA LYS A 115 -11.70 -0.63 5.22
C LYS A 115 -11.45 0.78 4.72
N LEU A 116 -10.51 0.96 3.79
CA LEU A 116 -10.25 2.25 3.15
C LEU A 116 -11.48 2.73 2.38
N PHE A 117 -12.10 1.88 1.56
CA PHE A 117 -13.29 2.22 0.78
C PHE A 117 -14.48 2.55 1.66
N VAL A 118 -14.72 1.76 2.72
CA VAL A 118 -15.80 2.04 3.69
C VAL A 118 -15.59 3.43 4.30
N LYS A 119 -14.37 3.77 4.72
CA LYS A 119 -14.06 5.09 5.28
C LYS A 119 -14.23 6.23 4.29
N ILE A 120 -13.82 6.04 3.04
CA ILE A 120 -14.00 7.04 1.97
C ILE A 120 -15.49 7.27 1.72
N ALA A 121 -16.26 6.20 1.57
CA ALA A 121 -17.71 6.27 1.32
C ALA A 121 -18.46 6.97 2.47
N LEU A 122 -18.09 6.71 3.72
CA LEU A 122 -18.67 7.38 4.88
C LEU A 122 -18.33 8.87 4.95
N LYS A 123 -17.09 9.25 4.58
CA LYS A 123 -16.68 10.66 4.53
C LYS A 123 -17.31 11.44 3.39
N LEU A 124 -17.74 10.79 2.31
CA LEU A 124 -18.43 11.43 1.19
C LEU A 124 -19.93 11.67 1.46
N LYS A 125 -20.51 11.00 2.48
CA LYS A 125 -21.91 11.16 2.88
C LYS A 125 -22.16 12.31 3.86
N ASN A 126 -21.09 12.90 4.41
CA ASN A 126 -21.12 14.08 5.29
C ASN A 126 -20.51 15.29 4.59
#